data_AF-A0A5D8ZC83-F1
#
_entry.id   AF-A0A5D8ZC83-F1
#
_cell.length_a   1.000
_cell.length_b   1.000
_cell.length_c   1.000
_cell.angle_alpha   90.00
_cell.angle_beta   90.00
_cell.angle_gamma   90.00
#
_symmetry.space_group_name_H-M   'P 1'
#
loop_
_entity.id
_entity.type
_entity.pdbx_description
1 polymer ?
#
loop_
_entity_poly.entity_id
_entity_poly.type
_entity_poly.pdbx_seq_one_letter_code
_entity_poly.pdbx_strand_id
1 'polypeptide(L)' 'MRLHAFQLTDGTMHVVAERLAAVLDARSELDCRDLGVAEVDLARLSPNLVRGIGLDAWAIARGGDAQLIQSALAVQAN' A
#
# COMPACT_ATOMS: atom_id res chain seq x y z
N MET A 1 0.40 7.22 8.71
CA MET A 1 1.49 6.28 8.35
C MET A 1 1.69 6.33 6.85
N ARG A 2 2.94 6.27 6.38
CA ARG A 2 3.25 6.21 4.95
C ARG A 2 3.27 4.77 4.44
N LEU A 3 2.49 4.51 3.39
CA LEU A 3 2.40 3.23 2.72
C LEU A 3 2.74 3.39 1.25
N HIS A 4 3.58 2.51 0.72
CA HIS A 4 3.78 2.36 -0.71
C HIS A 4 2.68 1.46 -1.26
N ALA A 5 2.05 1.90 -2.34
CA ALA A 5 0.98 1.15 -2.99
C ALA A 5 1.45 0.65 -4.35
N PHE A 6 1.28 -0.65 -4.58
CA PHE A 6 1.60 -1.31 -5.84
C PHE A 6 0.33 -1.97 -6.37
N GLN A 7 0.19 -2.02 -7.69
CA GLN A 7 -0.86 -2.78 -8.35
C GLN A 7 -0.24 -3.91 -9.17
N LEU A 8 -0.65 -5.14 -8.90
CA LEU A 8 -0.30 -6.28 -9.74
C LEU A 8 -1.05 -6.23 -11.08
N THR A 9 -0.57 -6.99 -12.07
CA THR A 9 -1.18 -7.09 -13.40
C THR A 9 -2.63 -7.60 -13.38
N ASP A 10 -3.00 -8.37 -12.35
CA ASP A 10 -4.37 -8.85 -12.12
C ASP A 10 -5.31 -7.80 -11.49
N GLY A 11 -4.79 -6.59 -11.21
CA GLY A 11 -5.51 -5.48 -10.59
C GLY A 11 -5.46 -5.46 -9.06
N THR A 12 -4.85 -6.45 -8.41
CA THR A 12 -4.74 -6.54 -6.95
C THR A 12 -3.84 -5.43 -6.39
N MET A 13 -4.30 -4.75 -5.33
CA MET A 13 -3.55 -3.68 -4.67
C MET A 13 -2.79 -4.18 -3.45
N HIS A 14 -1.49 -3.98 -3.49
CA HIS A 14 -0.55 -4.33 -2.43
C HIS A 14 -0.10 -3.05 -1.73
N VAL A 15 -0.10 -3.07 -0.41
CA VAL A 15 0.42 -1.97 0.39
C VAL A 15 1.55 -2.42 1.28
N VAL A 16 2.63 -1.65 1.26
CA VAL A 16 3.87 -1.95 1.94
C VAL A 16 4.21 -0.77 2.85
N ALA A 17 4.59 -1.04 4.09
CA ALA A 17 5.11 -0.02 4.97
C ALA A 17 6.41 0.56 4.41
N GLU A 18 6.60 1.89 4.48
CA GLU A 18 7.80 2.60 3.96
C GLU A 18 9.12 1.95 4.39
N ARG A 19 9.22 1.44 5.63
CA ARG A 19 10.39 0.72 6.15
C ARG A 19 10.79 -0.53 5.35
N LEU A 20 9.85 -1.19 4.69
CA LEU A 20 10.09 -2.40 3.89
C LEU A 20 10.20 -2.09 2.39
N ALA A 21 9.65 -0.95 1.93
CA ALA A 21 9.73 -0.54 0.53
C ALA A 21 11.18 -0.41 0.04
N ALA A 22 12.08 0.13 0.87
CA ALA A 22 13.51 0.23 0.56
C ALA A 22 14.19 -1.14 0.31
N VAL A 23 13.63 -2.22 0.85
CA VAL A 23 14.13 -3.61 0.66
C VAL A 23 13.52 -4.26 -0.57
N LEU A 24 12.27 -3.91 -0.93
CA LEU A 24 11.59 -4.42 -2.11
C LEU A 24 12.08 -3.76 -3.40
N ASP A 25 12.41 -2.47 -3.36
CA ASP A 25 12.99 -1.74 -4.50
C ASP A 25 14.33 -2.38 -4.93
N ALA A 26 15.09 -2.91 -3.97
CA ALA A 26 16.30 -3.68 -4.22
C ALA A 26 16.06 -5.08 -4.84
N ARG A 27 14.80 -5.55 -4.89
CA ARG A 27 14.44 -6.91 -5.33
C ARG A 27 13.68 -7.00 -6.64
N SER A 28 13.30 -5.90 -7.29
CA SER A 28 12.92 -5.73 -8.72
C SER A 28 12.30 -6.94 -9.50
N GLU A 29 11.59 -7.86 -8.84
CA GLU A 29 11.02 -9.10 -9.40
C GLU A 29 9.49 -9.12 -9.29
N LEU A 30 8.88 -8.11 -8.66
CA LEU A 30 7.44 -7.99 -8.62
C LEU A 30 6.98 -7.29 -9.89
N ASP A 31 6.31 -8.03 -10.77
CA ASP A 31 5.66 -7.57 -11.99
C ASP A 31 4.45 -6.67 -11.63
N CYS A 32 4.75 -5.51 -11.05
CA CYS A 32 3.82 -4.65 -10.37
C CYS A 32 4.03 -3.20 -10.81
N ARG A 33 2.92 -2.48 -10.95
CA ARG A 33 2.90 -1.05 -11.22
C ARG A 33 2.97 -0.30 -9.90
N ASP A 34 4.01 0.50 -9.69
CA ASP A 34 4.07 1.44 -8.58
C ASP A 34 3.00 2.54 -8.76
N LEU A 35 2.18 2.73 -7.74
CA LEU A 35 1.15 3.77 -7.68
C LEU A 35 1.62 4.98 -6.84
N GLY A 36 2.73 4.85 -6.11
CA GLY A 36 3.31 5.88 -5.27
C GLY A 36 3.12 5.63 -3.78
N VAL A 37 3.41 6.67 -3.00
CA VAL A 37 3.35 6.65 -1.53
C VAL A 37 2.13 7.42 -1.04
N ALA A 38 1.31 6.76 -0.24
CA ALA A 38 0.13 7.32 0.40
C ALA A 38 0.39 7.62 1.87
N GLU A 39 0.07 8.82 2.34
CA GLU A 39 -0.06 9.06 3.78
C GLU A 39 -1.49 8.78 4.23
N VAL A 40 -1.65 7.73 5.04
CA VAL A 40 -2.96 7.27 5.50
C VAL A 40 -3.08 7.26 7.01
N ASP A 41 -4.25 7.66 7.50
CA ASP A 41 -4.62 7.49 8.90
C ASP A 41 -5.03 6.03 9.15
N LEU A 42 -4.27 5.33 10.00
CA LEU A 42 -4.52 3.93 10.33
C LEU A 42 -5.86 3.72 11.02
N ALA A 43 -6.38 4.73 11.73
CA ALA A 43 -7.69 4.65 12.38
C ALA A 43 -8.86 4.56 11.37
N ARG A 44 -8.62 4.95 10.11
CA ARG A 44 -9.59 4.89 9.02
C ARG A 44 -9.53 3.58 8.22
N LEU A 45 -8.50 2.77 8.42
CA LEU A 45 -8.31 1.50 7.74
C LEU A 45 -8.96 0.35 8.51
N SER A 46 -9.27 -0.74 7.81
CA SER A 46 -9.76 -1.93 8.48
C SER A 46 -8.71 -2.53 9.44
N PRO A 47 -9.12 -3.06 10.61
CA PRO A 47 -8.19 -3.68 11.55
C PRO A 47 -7.38 -4.83 10.95
N ASN A 48 -7.97 -5.56 10.00
CA ASN A 48 -7.30 -6.66 9.31
C ASN A 48 -6.12 -6.17 8.47
N LEU A 49 -6.30 -5.07 7.73
CA LEU A 49 -5.24 -4.49 6.93
C LEU A 49 -4.12 -3.94 7.81
N VAL A 50 -4.47 -3.19 8.86
CA VAL A 50 -3.50 -2.65 9.83
C VAL A 50 -2.70 -3.78 10.48
N ARG A 51 -3.35 -4.88 10.86
CA ARG A 51 -2.69 -6.04 11.44
C ARG A 51 -1.74 -6.72 10.45
N GLY A 52 -2.14 -6.89 9.19
CA GLY A 52 -1.27 -7.45 8.15
C GLY A 52 0.00 -6.62 7.95
N ILE A 53 -0.15 -5.30 7.85
CA ILE A 53 0.99 -4.37 7.77
C ILE A 53 1.85 -4.43 9.06
N GLY A 54 1.23 -4.62 10.22
CA GLY A 54 1.95 -4.74 11.49
C GLY A 54 2.84 -5.99 11.56
N LEU A 55 2.35 -7.13 11.06
CA LEU A 55 3.03 -8.43 11.14
C LEU A 55 4.11 -8.57 10.08
N ASP A 56 3.76 -8.33 8.82
CA ASP A 56 4.63 -8.66 7.68
C ASP A 56 5.16 -7.41 6.96
N ALA A 57 4.83 -6.21 7.47
CA ALA A 57 5.14 -4.92 6.82
C ALA A 57 4.60 -4.79 5.38
N TRP A 58 3.70 -5.70 4.98
CA TRP A 58 2.98 -5.71 3.72
C TRP A 58 1.61 -6.39 3.93
N ALA A 59 0.57 -5.86 3.30
CA ALA A 59 -0.73 -6.52 3.16
C ALA A 59 -1.40 -6.21 1.81
N ILE A 60 -2.47 -6.94 1.50
CA ILE A 60 -3.32 -6.69 0.33
C ILE A 60 -4.49 -5.80 0.75
N ALA A 61 -4.62 -4.62 0.16
CA ALA A 61 -5.76 -3.74 0.37
C ALA A 61 -6.94 -4.18 -0.52
N ARG A 62 -8.15 -4.21 0.04
CA ARG A 62 -9.37 -4.63 -0.68
C ARG A 62 -10.53 -3.69 -0.39
N GLY A 63 -11.46 -3.58 -1.34
CA GLY A 63 -12.71 -2.84 -1.16
C GLY A 63 -12.47 -1.40 -0.67
N GLY A 64 -13.11 -1.04 0.45
CA GLY A 64 -13.02 0.30 1.03
C GLY A 64 -11.60 0.75 1.39
N ASP A 65 -10.73 -0.16 1.85
CA ASP A 65 -9.34 0.20 2.17
C ASP A 65 -8.58 0.61 0.91
N ALA A 66 -8.74 -0.16 -0.18
CA ALA A 66 -8.10 0.15 -1.46
C ALA A 66 -8.59 1.51 -1.99
N GLN A 67 -9.88 1.82 -1.86
CA GLN A 67 -10.44 3.10 -2.27
C GLN A 67 -9.90 4.28 -1.42
N LEU A 68 -9.75 4.08 -0.10
CA LEU A 68 -9.17 5.08 0.80
C LEU A 68 -7.72 5.40 0.42
N ILE A 69 -6.92 4.36 0.14
CA ILE A 69 -5.52 4.50 -0.27
C ILE A 69 -5.42 5.20 -1.63
N GLN A 70 -6.23 4.80 -2.62
CA GLN A 70 -6.27 5.46 -3.93
C GLN A 70 -6.62 6.95 -3.82
N SER A 71 -7.58 7.28 -2.96
CA SER A 71 -7.97 8.68 -2.73
C SER A 71 -6.82 9.48 -2.10
N ALA A 72 -6.10 8.89 -1.14
CA ALA A 72 -4.94 9.54 -0.52
C ALA A 72 -3.82 9.80 -1.53
N LEU A 73 -3.51 8.82 -2.40
CA LEU A 73 -2.54 8.97 -3.49
C LEU A 73 -2.91 10.11 -4.44
N ALA A 74 -4.19 10.19 -4.83
CA ALA A 74 -4.66 11.22 -5.76
C ALA A 74 -4.58 12.64 -5.18
N VAL A 75 -4.81 12.80 -3.88
CA VAL A 75 -4.70 14.11 -3.19
C VAL A 75 -3.25 14.59 -3.15
N GLN A 76 -2.29 13.68 -3.02
CA GLN A 76 -0.86 14.03 -2.91
C GLN A 76 -0.19 14.29 -4.27
N ALA A 77 -0.81 13.90 -5.37
CA ALA A 77 -0.31 14.15 -6.72
C ALA A 77 -0.64 15.56 -7.26
N ASN A 78 -1.49 16.32 -6.56
CA ASN A 78 -1.86 17.72 -6.85
C ASN A 78 -1.09 18.69 -5.96
#